data_AF-A0A2V9QYA2-F1
#
_entry.id   AF-A0A2V9QYA2-F1
#
_cell.length_a   1.000
_cell.length_b   1.000
_cell.length_c   1.000
_cell.angle_alpha   90.00
_cell.angle_beta   90.00
_cell.angle_gamma   90.00
#
_symmetry.space_group_name_H-M   'P 1'
#
loop_
_entity.id
_entity.type
_entity.pdbx_description
1 polymer ?
#
loop_
_entity_poly.entity_id
_entity_poly.type
_entity_poly.pdbx_seq_one_letter_code
_entity_poly.pdbx_strand_id
1 'polypeptide(L)'
;MPIRKLTTTVLFGVIVWMVFGLGPEANSPKKVRKQVFGKTSRGETVELYRLTNSKGMEATIITYGGIIVALKVPDRNGKAGD
;
A
#
# COMPACT_ATOMS: atom_id res chain seq x y z
N MET A 1 23.72 -41.97 -21.85
CA MET A 1 23.46 -41.59 -20.45
C MET A 1 24.80 -41.32 -19.77
N PRO A 2 25.11 -40.07 -19.39
CA PRO A 2 25.31 -39.80 -17.97
C PRO A 2 24.75 -38.43 -17.54
N ILE A 3 23.67 -38.48 -16.77
CA ILE A 3 22.81 -37.37 -16.33
C ILE A 3 23.30 -36.82 -14.97
N ARG A 4 24.61 -36.71 -14.74
CA ARG A 4 25.19 -36.53 -13.38
C ARG A 4 25.74 -35.15 -13.05
N LYS A 5 25.55 -34.13 -13.90
CA LYS A 5 26.09 -32.76 -13.67
C LYS A 5 25.02 -31.71 -13.30
N LEU A 6 23.74 -32.08 -13.23
CA LEU A 6 22.62 -31.14 -13.08
C LEU A 6 22.16 -30.95 -11.62
N THR A 7 22.49 -31.85 -10.69
CA THR A 7 22.02 -31.79 -9.29
C THR A 7 22.89 -30.95 -8.36
N THR A 8 24.17 -30.74 -8.67
CA THR A 8 25.10 -30.01 -7.77
C THR A 8 24.99 -28.49 -7.90
N THR A 9 24.62 -27.96 -9.07
CA THR A 9 24.49 -26.49 -9.30
C THR A 9 23.25 -25.90 -8.62
N VAL A 10 22.21 -26.71 -8.41
CA VAL A 10 20.94 -26.24 -7.81
C VAL A 10 21.10 -25.95 -6.31
N LEU A 11 22.02 -26.62 -5.60
CA LEU A 11 22.22 -26.40 -4.17
C LEU A 11 22.90 -25.06 -3.84
N PHE A 12 23.78 -24.55 -4.72
CA PHE A 12 24.43 -23.25 -4.51
C PHE A 12 23.51 -22.06 -4.80
N GLY A 13 22.60 -22.18 -5.77
CA GLY A 13 21.66 -21.11 -6.12
C GLY A 13 20.65 -20.77 -5.01
N VAL A 14 20.27 -21.75 -4.19
CA VAL A 14 19.28 -21.56 -3.11
C VAL A 14 19.90 -20.87 -1.89
N ILE A 15 21.17 -21.15 -1.56
CA ILE A 15 21.84 -20.53 -0.41
C ILE A 15 22.12 -19.04 -0.66
N VAL A 16 22.44 -18.66 -1.91
CA VAL A 16 22.69 -17.24 -2.26
C VAL A 16 21.41 -16.40 -2.11
N TRP A 17 20.23 -16.96 -2.37
CA TRP A 17 18.95 -16.27 -2.15
C TRP A 17 18.56 -16.16 -0.67
N MET A 18 18.99 -17.11 0.16
CA MET A 18 18.70 -17.12 1.60
C MET A 18 19.59 -16.16 2.39
N VAL A 19 20.84 -15.94 1.94
CA VAL A 19 21.79 -15.03 2.61
C VAL A 19 21.63 -13.57 2.17
N PHE A 20 21.18 -13.31 0.93
CA PHE A 20 20.94 -11.95 0.43
C PHE A 20 19.48 -11.46 0.58
N GLY A 21 18.55 -12.32 1.02
CA GLY A 21 17.12 -11.99 1.11
C GLY A 21 16.70 -11.09 2.28
N LEU A 22 17.61 -10.70 3.18
CA LEU A 22 17.33 -9.79 4.30
C LEU A 22 17.74 -8.36 3.96
N GLY A 23 17.11 -7.79 2.93
CA GLY A 23 17.05 -6.34 2.79
C GLY A 23 16.05 -5.75 3.79
N PRO A 24 16.26 -4.54 4.33
CA PRO A 24 15.28 -3.92 5.23
C PRO A 24 13.99 -3.61 4.46
N GLU A 25 12.95 -4.43 4.65
CA GLU A 25 11.58 -4.17 4.19
C GLU A 25 10.89 -3.11 5.07
N ALA A 26 11.53 -1.96 5.28
CA ALA A 26 10.94 -0.84 6.00
C ALA A 26 10.29 0.14 5.01
N ASN A 27 9.37 -0.34 4.18
CA ASN A 27 8.49 0.53 3.42
C ASN A 27 7.06 0.05 3.63
N SER A 28 6.52 0.30 4.83
CA SER A 28 5.10 0.07 5.11
C SER A 28 4.30 0.86 4.07
N PRO A 29 3.55 0.20 3.16
CA PRO A 29 2.75 0.93 2.20
C PRO A 29 1.71 1.72 2.99
N LYS A 30 1.79 3.05 2.93
CA LYS A 30 0.71 3.91 3.41
C LYS A 30 -0.54 3.43 2.67
N LYS A 31 -1.52 2.90 3.40
CA LYS A 31 -2.72 2.29 2.81
C LYS A 31 -3.57 3.40 2.19
N VAL A 32 -3.38 3.60 0.89
CA VAL A 32 -4.25 4.42 0.04
C VAL A 32 -5.32 3.49 -0.54
N ARG A 33 -6.59 3.76 -0.23
CA ARG A 33 -7.72 3.08 -0.87
C ARG A 33 -8.37 4.03 -1.86
N LYS A 34 -8.67 3.51 -3.05
CA LYS A 34 -9.35 4.24 -4.13
C LYS A 34 -10.69 3.58 -4.42
N GLN A 35 -11.74 4.37 -4.57
CA GLN A 35 -13.06 3.92 -4.99
C GLN A 35 -13.74 4.96 -5.88
N VAL A 36 -14.75 4.55 -6.64
CA VAL A 36 -15.58 5.49 -7.42
C VAL A 36 -16.51 6.24 -6.47
N PHE A 37 -16.48 7.57 -6.51
CA PHE A 37 -17.41 8.43 -5.75
C PHE A 37 -18.70 8.64 -6.53
N GLY A 38 -18.59 8.91 -7.83
CA GLY A 38 -19.73 9.19 -8.69
C GLY A 38 -19.29 9.72 -10.05
N LYS A 39 -20.24 10.29 -10.80
CA LYS A 39 -19.97 10.99 -12.06
C LYS A 39 -20.48 12.42 -11.98
N THR A 40 -19.78 13.35 -12.60
CA THR A 40 -20.26 14.74 -12.76
C THR A 40 -21.39 14.80 -13.78
N SER A 41 -22.15 15.91 -13.81
CA SER A 41 -23.17 16.15 -14.84
C SER A 41 -22.62 16.17 -16.27
N ARG A 42 -21.30 16.33 -16.42
CA ARG A 42 -20.57 16.23 -17.70
C ARG A 42 -20.08 14.82 -18.03
N GLY A 43 -20.33 13.84 -17.14
CA GLY A 43 -19.96 12.44 -17.33
C GLY A 43 -18.57 12.05 -16.81
N GLU A 44 -17.82 12.97 -16.21
CA GLU A 44 -16.48 12.69 -15.68
C GLU A 44 -16.56 11.84 -14.40
N THR A 45 -15.76 10.77 -14.32
CA THR A 45 -15.70 9.93 -13.12
C THR A 45 -14.96 10.66 -12.01
N VAL A 46 -15.63 10.85 -10.89
CA VAL A 46 -15.06 11.36 -9.65
C VAL A 46 -14.61 10.18 -8.80
N GLU A 47 -13.35 10.23 -8.38
CA GLU A 47 -12.73 9.17 -7.59
C GLU A 47 -12.55 9.67 -6.16
N LEU A 48 -12.71 8.77 -5.19
CA LEU A 48 -12.48 9.01 -3.79
C LEU A 48 -11.23 8.26 -3.34
N TYR A 49 -10.34 9.01 -2.70
CA TYR A 49 -9.07 8.56 -2.15
C TYR A 49 -9.14 8.63 -0.63
N ARG A 50 -8.94 7.50 0.03
CA ARG A 50 -8.82 7.41 1.49
C ARG A 50 -7.36 7.17 1.84
N LEU A 51 -6.76 8.17 2.47
CA LEU A 51 -5.38 8.19 2.92
C LEU A 51 -5.37 7.90 4.42
N THR A 52 -4.69 6.82 4.82
CA THR A 52 -4.48 6.49 6.24
C THR A 52 -3.01 6.63 6.60
N ASN A 53 -2.72 7.27 7.72
CA ASN A 53 -1.37 7.38 8.28
C ASN A 53 -1.18 6.40 9.44
N SER A 54 0.08 6.04 9.73
CA SER A 54 0.44 5.15 10.85
C SER A 54 0.02 5.70 12.22
N LYS A 55 -0.17 7.01 12.33
CA LYS A 55 -0.65 7.68 13.54
C LYS A 55 -2.17 7.66 13.72
N GLY A 56 -2.92 6.89 12.92
CA GLY A 56 -4.39 6.78 13.03
C GLY A 56 -5.19 7.93 12.41
N MET A 57 -4.51 8.86 11.73
CA MET A 57 -5.16 9.91 10.95
C MET A 57 -5.68 9.34 9.63
N GLU A 58 -6.86 9.80 9.23
CA GLU A 58 -7.47 9.42 7.97
C GLU A 58 -8.05 10.62 7.23
N ALA A 59 -7.65 10.80 5.97
CA ALA A 59 -8.20 11.83 5.09
C ALA A 59 -8.91 11.17 3.91
N THR A 60 -10.11 11.63 3.61
CA THR A 60 -10.89 11.21 2.45
C THR A 60 -11.02 12.39 1.49
N ILE A 61 -10.51 12.24 0.27
CA ILE A 61 -10.37 13.30 -0.73
C ILE A 61 -11.00 12.84 -2.03
N ILE A 62 -11.66 13.73 -2.77
CA ILE A 62 -12.17 13.44 -4.11
C ILE A 62 -11.39 14.17 -5.19
N THR A 63 -11.31 13.58 -6.40
CA THR A 63 -10.63 14.19 -7.56
C THR A 63 -11.36 15.39 -8.13
N TYR A 64 -12.62 15.59 -7.75
CA TYR A 64 -13.39 16.76 -8.13
C TYR A 64 -12.99 17.95 -7.25
N GLY A 65 -12.12 18.81 -7.79
CA GLY A 65 -11.65 20.03 -7.11
C GLY A 65 -10.73 19.77 -5.91
N GLY A 66 -10.28 18.54 -5.67
CA GLY A 66 -9.40 18.20 -4.54
C GLY A 66 -10.08 18.34 -3.18
N ILE A 67 -11.41 18.22 -3.13
CA ILE A 67 -12.20 18.48 -1.92
C ILE A 67 -11.94 17.39 -0.88
N ILE A 68 -11.69 17.80 0.37
CA ILE A 68 -11.66 16.90 1.53
C ILE A 68 -13.10 16.62 1.95
N VAL A 69 -13.54 15.37 1.79
CA VAL A 69 -14.89 14.91 2.17
C VAL A 69 -14.95 14.58 3.66
N ALA A 70 -13.87 14.01 4.20
CA ALA A 70 -13.77 13.69 5.63
C ALA A 70 -12.32 13.73 6.09
N LEU A 71 -12.10 14.19 7.32
CA LEU A 71 -10.80 14.17 7.96
C LEU A 71 -10.97 13.69 9.40
N LYS A 72 -10.56 12.44 9.66
CA LYS A 72 -10.55 11.86 11.00
C LYS A 72 -9.17 12.08 11.63
N VAL A 73 -9.14 12.85 12.70
CA VAL A 73 -7.91 13.13 13.46
C VAL A 73 -8.05 12.50 14.85
N PRO A 74 -7.12 11.61 15.25
CA PRO A 74 -7.11 11.11 16.61
C PRO A 74 -6.75 12.22 17.59
N ASP A 75 -7.46 12.25 18.71
CA ASP A 75 -7.18 13.13 19.83
C ASP A 75 -5.81 12.78 20.48
N ARG A 76 -5.31 13.61 21.39
CA ARG A 76 -4.02 13.45 22.08
C ARG A 76 -3.78 12.07 22.69
N ASN A 77 -4.84 11.34 23.04
CA ASN A 77 -4.76 9.99 23.58
C ASN A 77 -4.80 8.88 22.51
N GLY A 78 -4.64 9.20 21.22
CA GLY A 78 -4.66 8.25 20.11
C GLY A 78 -6.05 7.70 19.77
N LYS A 79 -7.10 8.18 20.44
CA LYS A 79 -8.48 7.81 20.13
C LYS A 79 -9.02 8.74 19.05
N ALA A 80 -9.36 8.17 17.90
CA ALA A 80 -10.17 8.86 16.92
C ALA A 80 -11.51 9.18 17.58
N GLY A 81 -11.77 10.48 17.82
CA GLY A 81 -13.08 10.93 18.25
C GLY A 81 -14.13 10.39 17.27
N ASP A 82 -15.23 9.92 17.83
CA ASP A 82 -16.38 9.42 17.07
C ASP A 82 -16.82 10.46 16.02
#